data_AF-A0A8J7NC28-F1
#
_entry.id   AF-A0A8J7NC28-F1
#
_cell.length_a   1.000
_cell.length_b   1.000
_cell.length_c   1.000
_cell.angle_alpha   90.00
_cell.angle_beta   90.00
_cell.angle_gamma   90.00
#
_symmetry.space_group_name_H-M   'P 1'
#
loop_
_entity.id
_entity.type
_entity.pdbx_description
1 polymer ?
#
loop_
_entity_poly.entity_id
_entity_poly.type
_entity_poly.pdbx_seq_one_letter_code
_entity_poly.pdbx_strand_id
1 'polypeptide(L)'
;DENQIRSDILKLNYLLKANNLTSLLVSEIPESSRSYSKHEVEEYIVDTVITLHYISLGAQSGRNMIIRKMRGSDHSEDIHPIEFTKGKGIVVKSVEDELGR
;
A
#
# COMPACT_ATOMS: atom_id res chain seq x y z
N ASP A 1 5.39 -22.52 -7.43
CA ASP A 1 6.72 -22.37 -6.82
C ASP A 1 6.93 -20.89 -6.53
N GLU A 2 7.13 -20.53 -5.26
CA GLU A 2 7.24 -19.13 -4.82
C GLU A 2 8.45 -18.41 -5.41
N ASN A 3 9.54 -19.16 -5.65
CA ASN A 3 10.74 -18.61 -6.27
C ASN A 3 10.50 -18.17 -7.72
N GLN A 4 9.66 -18.89 -8.44
CA GLN A 4 9.29 -18.53 -9.81
C GLN A 4 8.46 -17.24 -9.84
N ILE A 5 7.49 -17.10 -8.93
CA ILE A 5 6.66 -15.89 -8.81
C ILE A 5 7.54 -14.67 -8.51
N ARG A 6 8.48 -14.81 -7.55
CA ARG A 6 9.47 -13.76 -7.25
C ARG A 6 10.26 -13.35 -8.49
N SER A 7 10.77 -14.32 -9.24
CA SER A 7 11.55 -14.09 -10.45
C SER A 7 10.75 -13.34 -11.51
N ASP A 8 9.48 -13.69 -11.68
CA ASP A 8 8.62 -13.09 -12.70
C ASP A 8 8.18 -11.68 -12.33
N ILE A 9 7.87 -11.41 -11.06
CA ILE A 9 7.59 -10.05 -10.56
C ILE A 9 8.84 -9.16 -10.72
N LEU A 10 10.02 -9.68 -10.40
CA LEU A 10 11.30 -8.99 -10.62
C LEU A 10 11.48 -8.59 -12.08
N LYS A 11 11.35 -9.55 -13.00
CA LYS A 11 11.49 -9.29 -14.45
C LYS A 11 10.49 -8.25 -14.93
N LEU A 12 9.23 -8.37 -14.51
CA LEU A 12 8.20 -7.40 -14.87
C LEU A 12 8.55 -5.99 -14.37
N ASN A 13 8.98 -5.86 -13.11
CA ASN A 13 9.39 -4.57 -12.56
C ASN A 13 10.56 -3.95 -13.34
N TYR A 14 11.58 -4.75 -13.66
CA TYR A 14 12.71 -4.30 -14.47
C TYR A 14 12.29 -3.84 -15.87
N LEU A 15 11.41 -4.59 -16.54
CA LEU A 15 10.89 -4.20 -17.84
C LEU A 15 10.12 -2.88 -17.77
N LEU A 16 9.25 -2.70 -16.79
CA LEU A 16 8.49 -1.46 -16.60
C LEU A 16 9.42 -0.26 -16.36
N LYS A 17 10.43 -0.43 -15.48
CA LYS A 17 11.45 0.58 -15.20
C LYS A 17 12.30 0.92 -16.43
N ALA A 18 12.76 -0.09 -17.17
CA ALA A 18 13.60 0.11 -18.36
C ALA A 18 12.86 0.86 -19.49
N ASN A 19 11.53 0.81 -19.50
CA ASN A 19 10.68 1.53 -20.43
C ASN A 19 10.18 2.88 -19.87
N ASN A 20 10.73 3.35 -18.75
CA ASN A 20 10.36 4.61 -18.09
C ASN A 20 8.85 4.74 -17.78
N LEU A 21 8.20 3.63 -17.39
CA LEU A 21 6.77 3.62 -17.07
C LEU A 21 6.52 3.76 -15.57
N THR A 22 5.74 4.77 -15.18
CA THR A 22 5.16 4.84 -13.83
C THR A 22 4.09 3.76 -13.69
N SER A 23 4.33 2.80 -12.79
CA SER A 23 3.50 1.61 -12.65
C SER A 23 3.08 1.38 -11.20
N LEU A 24 1.84 0.96 -11.00
CA LEU A 24 1.32 0.52 -9.71
C LEU A 24 1.13 -1.00 -9.76
N LEU A 25 1.71 -1.72 -8.81
CA LEU A 25 1.46 -3.16 -8.61
C LEU A 25 0.50 -3.32 -7.43
N VAL A 26 -0.57 -4.09 -7.61
CA VAL A 26 -1.59 -4.32 -6.58
C VAL A 26 -1.56 -5.77 -6.18
N SER A 27 -1.53 -6.03 -4.87
CA SER A 27 -1.60 -7.37 -4.29
C SER A 27 -2.49 -7.35 -3.05
N GLU A 28 -2.99 -8.53 -2.69
CA GLU A 28 -3.80 -8.75 -1.50
C GLU A 28 -2.88 -9.08 -0.30
N ILE A 29 -3.25 -8.60 0.88
CA ILE A 29 -2.61 -8.98 2.15
C ILE A 29 -3.59 -9.91 2.88
N PRO A 30 -3.22 -11.18 3.16
CA PRO A 30 -4.08 -12.07 3.91
C PRO A 30 -4.36 -11.52 5.32
N GLU A 31 -5.61 -11.56 5.79
CA GLU A 31 -6.01 -10.99 7.09
C GLU A 31 -5.27 -11.60 8.29
N SER A 32 -4.84 -12.86 8.19
CA SER A 32 -4.08 -13.57 9.23
C SER A 32 -2.57 -13.31 9.18
N SER A 33 -2.10 -12.54 8.19
CA SER A 33 -0.69 -12.29 7.97
C SER A 33 -0.20 -11.15 8.86
N ARG A 34 0.85 -11.38 9.65
CA ARG A 34 1.68 -10.28 10.20
C ARG A 34 2.58 -9.66 9.14
N SER A 35 2.67 -10.30 7.97
CA SER A 35 3.46 -9.86 6.84
C SER A 35 2.66 -8.93 5.94
N TYR A 36 3.32 -7.89 5.46
CA TYR A 36 2.71 -6.79 4.70
C TYR A 36 2.50 -7.12 3.21
N SER A 37 2.80 -8.35 2.79
CA SER A 37 2.55 -8.87 1.43
C SER A 37 2.28 -10.37 1.44
N LYS A 38 1.62 -10.88 0.39
CA LYS A 38 1.26 -12.30 0.25
C LYS A 38 2.47 -13.23 0.16
N HIS A 39 3.62 -12.72 -0.32
CA HIS A 39 4.82 -13.53 -0.54
C HIS A 39 6.08 -12.97 0.16
N GLU A 40 5.98 -11.91 0.98
CA GLU A 40 7.11 -11.27 1.69
C GLU A 40 8.25 -10.77 0.77
N VAL A 41 8.01 -10.71 -0.54
CA VAL A 41 9.04 -10.56 -1.57
C VAL A 41 8.91 -9.20 -2.25
N GLU A 42 7.67 -8.77 -2.45
CA GLU A 42 7.30 -7.63 -3.27
C GLU A 42 7.87 -6.32 -2.71
N GLU A 43 7.92 -6.17 -1.39
CA GLU A 43 8.38 -4.96 -0.69
C GLU A 43 9.87 -4.63 -0.90
N TYR A 44 10.68 -5.66 -1.18
CA TYR A 44 12.11 -5.50 -1.42
C TYR A 44 12.42 -5.03 -2.84
N ILE A 45 11.53 -5.35 -3.78
CA ILE A 45 11.72 -5.15 -5.22
C ILE A 45 11.30 -3.74 -5.63
N VAL A 46 10.18 -3.26 -5.06
CA VAL A 46 9.61 -1.96 -5.42
C VAL A 46 10.29 -0.80 -4.71
N ASP A 47 10.24 0.38 -5.33
CA ASP A 47 10.78 1.61 -4.73
C ASP A 47 9.82 2.21 -3.70
N THR A 48 8.51 2.04 -3.92
CA THR A 48 7.43 2.56 -3.08
C THR A 48 6.51 1.44 -2.63
N VAL A 49 6.18 1.41 -1.33
CA VAL A 49 5.21 0.48 -0.74
C VAL A 49 4.12 1.29 -0.05
N ILE A 50 2.88 1.09 -0.47
CA ILE A 50 1.67 1.69 0.13
C ILE A 50 0.79 0.54 0.60
N THR A 51 0.41 0.54 1.88
CA THR A 51 -0.47 -0.48 2.45
C THR A 51 -1.84 0.11 2.77
N LEU A 52 -2.87 -0.69 2.53
CA LEU A 52 -4.26 -0.37 2.88
C LEU A 52 -4.70 -1.32 3.99
N HIS A 53 -5.07 -0.77 5.14
CA HIS A 53 -5.49 -1.54 6.30
C HIS A 53 -6.95 -1.25 6.62
N TYR A 54 -7.72 -2.30 6.87
CA TYR A 54 -9.02 -2.18 7.53
C TYR A 54 -8.84 -2.52 9.00
N ILE A 55 -9.02 -1.54 9.87
CA ILE A 55 -8.84 -1.69 11.32
C ILE A 55 -10.21 -1.60 11.97
N SER A 56 -10.51 -2.55 12.86
CA SER A 56 -11.72 -2.57 13.67
C SER A 56 -11.33 -2.54 15.15
N LEU A 57 -11.63 -1.44 15.84
CA LEU A 57 -11.39 -1.21 17.26
C LEU A 57 -12.72 -0.99 17.98
N GLY A 58 -13.20 -2.04 18.67
CA GLY A 58 -14.49 -2.01 19.34
C GLY A 58 -15.64 -1.80 18.36
N ALA A 59 -16.42 -0.73 18.53
CA ALA A 59 -17.51 -0.36 17.64
C ALA A 59 -17.09 0.51 16.45
N GLN A 60 -15.83 0.96 16.41
CA GLN A 60 -15.30 1.79 15.34
C GLN A 60 -14.52 0.94 14.36
N SER A 61 -14.79 1.10 13.07
CA SER A 61 -14.01 0.50 12.01
C SER A 61 -13.70 1.52 10.93
N GLY A 62 -12.51 1.43 10.34
CA GLY A 62 -12.00 2.42 9.42
C GLY A 62 -11.00 1.83 8.43
N ARG A 63 -10.89 2.49 7.28
CA ARG A 63 -9.87 2.18 6.27
C ARG A 63 -8.75 3.19 6.40
N ASN A 64 -7.52 2.72 6.40
CA ASN A 64 -6.33 3.53 6.54
C ASN A 64 -5.35 3.22 5.42
N MET A 65 -4.63 4.25 4.97
CA MET A 65 -3.52 4.17 4.03
C MET A 65 -2.23 4.55 4.76
N ILE A 66 -1.16 3.80 4.52
CA ILE A 66 0.16 4.08 5.09
C ILE A 66 1.19 3.96 3.97
N ILE A 67 2.09 4.93 3.87
CA ILE A 67 3.27 4.84 3.01
C ILE A 67 4.37 4.19 3.85
N ARG A 68 4.68 2.92 3.57
CA ARG A 68 5.68 2.15 4.35
C ARG A 68 7.12 2.49 3.93
N LYS A 69 7.28 2.90 2.68
CA LYS A 69 8.57 3.19 2.05
C LYS A 69 8.35 3.99 0.78
N MET A 70 9.22 4.95 0.53
CA MET A 70 9.36 5.64 -0.75
C MET A 70 10.85 5.95 -0.95
N ARG A 71 11.52 5.26 -1.89
CA ARG A 71 12.95 5.49 -2.16
C ARG A 71 13.13 6.75 -3.00
N GLY A 72 14.05 7.63 -2.55
CA GLY A 72 14.46 8.81 -3.31
C GLY A 72 13.61 10.06 -3.07
N SER A 73 12.65 10.01 -2.16
CA SER A 73 11.87 11.18 -1.72
C SER A 73 11.37 11.01 -0.29
N ASP A 74 11.13 12.14 0.36
CA ASP A 74 10.39 12.15 1.62
C ASP A 74 8.93 11.75 1.38
N HIS A 75 8.29 11.22 2.41
CA HIS A 75 6.89 10.84 2.42
C HIS A 75 6.32 11.03 3.82
N SER A 76 4.98 11.06 3.94
CA SER A 76 4.35 11.11 5.26
C SER A 76 4.55 9.79 6.00
N GLU A 77 4.93 9.89 7.27
CA GLU A 77 5.07 8.76 8.20
C GLU A 77 3.78 8.51 9.00
N ASP A 78 2.73 9.29 8.76
CA ASP A 78 1.45 9.21 9.47
C ASP A 78 0.54 8.10 8.94
N ILE A 79 -0.47 7.76 9.75
CA ILE A 79 -1.60 6.94 9.31
C ILE A 79 -2.62 7.87 8.68
N HIS A 80 -3.00 7.58 7.43
CA HIS A 80 -3.95 8.40 6.67
C HIS A 80 -5.30 7.71 6.58
N PRO A 81 -6.33 8.19 7.29
CA PRO A 81 -7.66 7.63 7.14
C PRO A 81 -8.21 7.91 5.74
N ILE A 82 -8.91 6.93 5.17
CA ILE A 82 -9.45 7.04 3.82
C ILE A 82 -10.92 6.66 3.75
N GLU A 83 -11.67 7.38 2.92
CA GLU A 83 -13.07 7.09 2.61
C GLU A 83 -13.31 6.98 1.11
N PHE A 84 -14.22 6.09 0.73
CA PHE A 84 -14.67 6.00 -0.65
C PHE A 84 -15.93 6.85 -0.84
N THR A 85 -15.80 7.97 -1.54
CA THR A 85 -16.91 8.88 -1.83
C THR A 85 -17.42 8.66 -3.25
N LYS A 86 -18.74 8.50 -3.41
CA LYS A 86 -19.38 8.32 -4.71
C LYS A 86 -19.04 9.48 -5.65
N GLY A 87 -18.55 9.15 -6.85
CA GLY A 87 -18.15 10.14 -7.87
C GLY A 87 -16.79 10.81 -7.64
N LYS A 88 -16.12 10.56 -6.50
CA LYS A 88 -14.75 11.05 -6.22
C LYS A 88 -13.71 9.94 -6.09
N GLY A 89 -14.12 8.75 -5.64
CA GLY A 89 -13.19 7.66 -5.36
C GLY A 89 -12.60 7.77 -3.95
N ILE A 90 -11.31 7.50 -3.81
CA ILE A 90 -10.59 7.54 -2.53
C ILE A 90 -10.37 9.00 -2.12
N VAL A 91 -10.83 9.36 -0.93
CA VAL A 91 -10.59 10.65 -0.28
C VAL A 91 -9.72 10.40 0.95
N VAL A 92 -8.54 11.00 0.97
CA VAL A 92 -7.64 10.99 2.14
C VAL A 92 -8.10 12.07 3.10
N LYS A 93 -8.31 11.70 4.37
CA LYS A 93 -8.71 12.59 5.46
C LYS A 93 -7.49 13.10 6.19
N SER A 94 -7.59 14.29 6.78
CA SER A 94 -6.59 14.70 7.76
C SER A 94 -6.83 13.95 9.07
N VAL A 95 -5.76 13.73 9.84
CA VAL A 95 -5.86 13.13 11.19
C VAL A 95 -6.69 14.03 12.12
N GLU A 96 -6.73 15.33 11.86
CA GLU A 96 -7.49 16.34 12.61
C GLU A 96 -9.01 16.17 12.40
N ASP A 97 -9.44 15.87 11.16
CA ASP A 97 -10.85 15.66 10.80
C ASP A 97 -11.49 14.48 11.56
N GLU A 98 -10.72 13.44 11.90
CA GLU A 98 -11.23 12.27 12.64
C GLU A 98 -11.35 12.51 14.15
N LEU A 99 -10.53 13.41 14.71
CA LEU A 99 -10.54 13.74 16.14
C LEU A 99 -11.56 14.83 16.49
N GLY A 100 -12.30 15.34 15.51
CA GLY A 100 -13.36 16.33 15.71
C GLY A 100 -12.87 17.66 16.26
N ARG A 101 -11.66 18.09 15.87
CA ARG A 101 -11.07 19.38 16.24
C ARG A 101 -10.88 20.27 15.03
#